data_AF-A0A840XCR7-F1
#
_entry.id   AF-A0A840XCR7-F1
#
_cell.length_a   1.000
_cell.length_b   1.000
_cell.length_c   1.000
_cell.angle_alpha   90.00
_cell.angle_beta   90.00
_cell.angle_gamma   90.00
#
_symmetry.space_group_name_H-M   'P 1'
#
loop_
_entity.id
_entity.type
_entity.pdbx_description
1 polymer ?
#
loop_
_entity_poly.entity_id
_entity_poly.type
_entity_poly.pdbx_seq_one_letter_code
_entity_poly.pdbx_strand_id
1 'polypeptide(L)'
;MPRMIEGQRGVIIGIGGRIMGLELFCSGSGLRSRYAGIVQSAAVDARLVDPVATSAERARAFARALQGRPLLGGTIGDPEDAGPRWFSLRRDDDRVAVTGLGSRIAGLHRIGAVVHLTALDRAHPLLAGV
;
A
#
# COMPACT_ATOMS: atom_id res chain seq x y z
N MET A 1 -17.06 5.21 -11.57
CA MET A 1 -15.93 4.54 -10.90
C MET A 1 -14.70 4.72 -11.78
N PRO A 2 -13.52 5.10 -11.23
CA PRO A 2 -12.27 5.14 -12.00
C PRO A 2 -11.98 3.77 -12.63
N ARG A 3 -11.33 3.78 -13.80
CA ARG A 3 -10.98 2.57 -14.54
C ARG A 3 -9.51 2.24 -14.31
N MET A 4 -9.21 0.95 -14.12
CA MET A 4 -7.83 0.49 -14.04
C MET A 4 -7.09 0.64 -15.36
N ILE A 5 -5.82 0.98 -15.27
CA ILE A 5 -4.90 1.04 -16.40
C ILE A 5 -4.34 -0.37 -16.66
N GLU A 6 -4.09 -0.71 -17.92
CA GLU A 6 -3.43 -1.97 -18.27
C GLU A 6 -2.05 -2.07 -17.60
N GLY A 7 -1.73 -3.26 -17.07
CA GLY A 7 -0.49 -3.48 -16.32
C GLY A 7 -0.43 -2.83 -14.93
N GLN A 8 -1.46 -2.10 -14.51
CA GLN A 8 -1.51 -1.47 -13.19
C GLN A 8 -1.44 -2.53 -12.07
N ARG A 9 -0.53 -2.29 -11.12
CA ARG A 9 -0.28 -3.16 -9.96
C ARG A 9 -0.47 -2.47 -8.61
N GLY A 10 -0.63 -1.16 -8.62
CA GLY A 10 -0.93 -0.41 -7.40
C GLY A 10 -1.77 0.82 -7.68
N VAL A 11 -2.26 1.43 -6.61
CA VAL A 11 -3.08 2.63 -6.64
C VAL A 11 -2.69 3.54 -5.48
N ILE A 12 -2.54 4.83 -5.76
CA ILE A 12 -2.38 5.86 -4.73
C ILE A 12 -3.75 6.47 -4.49
N ILE A 13 -4.10 6.59 -3.21
CA ILE A 13 -5.36 7.12 -2.74
C ILE A 13 -5.10 8.53 -2.22
N GLY A 14 -5.78 9.49 -2.83
CA GLY A 14 -5.80 10.87 -2.37
C GLY A 14 -7.20 11.26 -1.94
N ILE A 15 -7.32 11.92 -0.79
CA ILE A 15 -8.58 12.35 -0.18
C ILE A 15 -8.38 13.79 0.30
N GLY A 16 -9.32 14.69 -0.01
CA GLY A 16 -9.26 16.10 0.43
C GLY A 16 -8.00 16.86 0.01
N GLY A 17 -7.50 16.63 -1.20
CA GLY A 17 -6.28 17.27 -1.73
C GLY A 17 -4.98 16.73 -1.14
N ARG A 18 -5.03 15.73 -0.25
CA ARG A 18 -3.88 15.14 0.44
C ARG A 18 -3.70 13.69 0.01
N ILE A 19 -2.53 13.12 0.30
CA ILE A 19 -2.28 11.68 0.10
C ILE A 19 -2.75 10.96 1.35
N MET A 20 -3.61 9.97 1.17
CA MET A 20 -4.00 9.04 2.23
C MET A 20 -3.03 7.86 2.27
N GLY A 21 -2.71 7.29 1.10
CA GLY A 21 -1.83 6.15 1.03
C GLY A 21 -1.66 5.54 -0.35
N LEU A 22 -1.06 4.35 -0.38
CA LEU A 22 -0.76 3.53 -1.53
C LEU A 22 -1.11 2.07 -1.21
N GLU A 23 -1.72 1.40 -2.17
CA GLU A 23 -1.87 -0.05 -2.22
C GLU A 23 -1.04 -0.60 -3.39
N LEU A 24 -0.18 -1.58 -3.15
CA LEU A 24 0.67 -2.21 -4.16
C LEU A 24 0.57 -3.73 -4.11
N PHE A 25 0.40 -4.38 -5.26
CA PHE A 25 0.26 -5.82 -5.41
C PHE A 25 1.35 -6.38 -6.33
N CYS A 26 1.70 -7.65 -6.15
CA CYS A 26 2.66 -8.34 -7.02
C CYS A 26 2.20 -8.46 -8.48
N SER A 27 0.89 -8.44 -8.71
CA SER A 27 0.26 -8.70 -10.02
C SER A 27 -0.95 -7.81 -10.24
N GLY A 28 -1.26 -7.54 -11.51
CA GLY A 28 -2.44 -6.76 -11.88
C GLY A 28 -3.75 -7.50 -11.61
N SER A 29 -3.75 -8.83 -11.61
CA SER A 29 -4.89 -9.64 -11.17
C SER A 29 -5.15 -9.50 -9.67
N GLY A 30 -4.10 -9.45 -8.86
CA GLY A 30 -4.20 -9.17 -7.43
C GLY A 30 -4.83 -7.81 -7.14
N LEU A 31 -4.40 -6.75 -7.85
CA LEU A 31 -5.06 -5.45 -7.74
C LEU A 31 -6.52 -5.51 -8.23
N ARG A 32 -6.79 -6.13 -9.39
CA ARG A 32 -8.15 -6.22 -9.96
C ARG A 32 -9.16 -6.83 -9.00
N SER A 33 -8.80 -7.88 -8.26
CA SER A 33 -9.71 -8.53 -7.32
C SER A 33 -10.09 -7.67 -6.11
N ARG A 34 -9.29 -6.63 -5.81
CA ARG A 34 -9.51 -5.71 -4.68
C ARG A 34 -9.92 -4.30 -5.09
N TYR A 35 -9.75 -3.95 -6.37
CA TYR A 35 -9.86 -2.57 -6.86
C TYR A 35 -11.21 -1.93 -6.56
N ALA A 36 -12.31 -2.65 -6.78
CA ALA A 36 -13.65 -2.14 -6.50
C ALA A 36 -13.83 -1.78 -5.02
N GLY A 37 -13.36 -2.64 -4.10
CA GLY A 37 -13.43 -2.40 -2.66
C GLY A 37 -12.55 -1.23 -2.22
N ILE A 38 -11.34 -1.09 -2.78
CA ILE A 38 -10.45 0.06 -2.51
C ILE A 38 -11.13 1.37 -2.91
N VAL A 39 -11.68 1.42 -4.12
CA VAL A 39 -12.35 2.62 -4.64
C VAL A 39 -13.60 2.94 -3.83
N GLN A 40 -14.40 1.93 -3.45
CA GLN A 40 -15.58 2.13 -2.61
C GLN A 40 -15.22 2.66 -1.23
N SER A 41 -14.19 2.11 -0.59
CA SER A 41 -13.73 2.57 0.73
C SER A 41 -13.25 4.01 0.68
N ALA A 42 -12.39 4.34 -0.30
CA ALA A 42 -11.92 5.71 -0.51
C ALA A 42 -13.07 6.69 -0.82
N ALA A 43 -14.10 6.25 -1.53
CA ALA A 43 -15.28 7.08 -1.82
C ALA A 43 -16.17 7.31 -0.59
N VAL A 44 -16.16 6.42 0.42
CA VAL A 44 -16.82 6.63 1.71
C VAL A 44 -16.04 7.67 2.51
N ASP A 45 -14.73 7.48 2.65
CA ASP A 45 -13.85 8.40 3.39
C ASP A 45 -13.86 9.82 2.80
N ALA A 46 -13.91 9.93 1.47
CA ALA A 46 -13.96 11.22 0.77
C ALA A 46 -15.23 12.04 1.09
N ARG A 47 -16.29 11.43 1.64
CA ARG A 47 -17.50 12.18 2.08
C ARG A 47 -17.26 12.98 3.35
N LEU A 48 -16.20 12.68 4.10
CA LEU A 48 -15.89 13.29 5.40
C LEU A 48 -14.96 14.51 5.28
N VAL A 49 -14.56 14.88 4.07
CA VAL A 49 -13.58 15.96 3.83
C VAL A 49 -14.02 16.85 2.67
N ASP A 50 -13.35 17.99 2.52
CA ASP A 50 -13.57 18.89 1.38
C ASP A 50 -13.28 18.19 0.04
N PRO A 51 -14.09 18.43 -1.01
CA PRO A 51 -13.96 17.78 -2.31
C PRO A 51 -12.82 18.38 -3.16
N VAL A 52 -11.60 18.39 -2.61
CA VAL A 52 -10.40 18.88 -3.29
C VAL A 52 -9.68 17.72 -3.97
N ALA A 53 -9.39 17.87 -5.26
CA ALA A 53 -8.64 16.87 -6.00
C ALA A 53 -7.18 16.81 -5.53
N THR A 54 -6.68 15.61 -5.24
CA THR A 54 -5.27 15.38 -4.97
C THR A 54 -4.48 15.41 -6.29
N SER A 55 -3.47 16.28 -6.37
CA SER A 55 -2.72 16.45 -7.62
C SER A 55 -1.85 15.23 -7.96
N ALA A 56 -1.71 14.97 -9.26
CA ALA A 56 -0.82 13.91 -9.76
C ALA A 56 0.66 14.15 -9.41
N GLU A 57 1.06 15.40 -9.19
CA GLU A 57 2.39 15.76 -8.69
C GLU A 57 2.60 15.23 -7.26
N ARG A 58 1.67 15.48 -6.34
CA ARG A 58 1.73 14.98 -4.96
C ARG A 58 1.76 13.45 -4.92
N ALA A 59 0.94 12.80 -5.74
CA ALA A 59 0.96 11.34 -5.86
C ALA A 59 2.32 10.81 -6.32
N ARG A 60 2.93 11.44 -7.33
CA ARG A 60 4.26 11.07 -7.81
C ARG A 60 5.36 11.33 -6.77
N ALA A 61 5.28 12.45 -6.05
CA ALA A 61 6.22 12.77 -4.98
C ALA A 61 6.15 11.73 -3.84
N PHE A 62 4.94 11.33 -3.44
CA PHE A 62 4.76 10.26 -2.46
C PHE A 62 5.32 8.93 -2.93
N ALA A 63 5.04 8.52 -4.17
CA ALA A 63 5.59 7.29 -4.74
C ALA A 63 7.13 7.30 -4.72
N ARG A 64 7.75 8.42 -5.12
CA ARG A 64 9.22 8.59 -5.09
C ARG A 64 9.77 8.57 -3.68
N ALA A 65 9.05 9.15 -2.71
CA ALA A 65 9.47 9.14 -1.31
C ALA A 65 9.54 7.71 -0.76
N LEU A 66 8.64 6.82 -1.18
CA LEU A 66 8.66 5.40 -0.78
C LEU A 66 9.73 4.56 -1.50
N GLN A 67 10.11 4.96 -2.71
CA GLN A 67 11.10 4.22 -3.50
C GLN A 67 12.47 4.19 -2.80
N GLY A 68 13.14 3.03 -2.85
CA GLY A 68 14.48 2.84 -2.29
C GLY A 68 14.52 2.78 -0.76
N ARG A 69 13.38 2.90 -0.06
CA ARG A 69 13.32 2.75 1.39
C ARG A 69 13.42 1.26 1.77
N PRO A 70 14.37 0.87 2.64
CA PRO A 70 14.43 -0.49 3.17
C PRO A 70 13.14 -0.83 3.91
N LEU A 71 12.64 -2.05 3.69
CA LEU A 71 11.58 -2.68 4.46
C LEU A 71 12.20 -3.68 5.43
N LEU A 72 11.64 -3.77 6.63
CA LEU A 72 12.02 -4.76 7.63
C LEU A 72 11.15 -6.00 7.45
N GLY A 73 11.78 -7.16 7.38
CA GLY A 73 11.10 -8.46 7.38
C GLY A 73 10.78 -8.91 8.80
N GLY A 74 9.60 -9.47 9.02
CA GLY A 74 9.20 -10.13 10.27
C GLY A 74 8.50 -11.46 10.02
N THR A 75 8.23 -12.21 11.09
CA THR A 75 7.38 -13.40 11.04
C THR A 75 5.90 -13.01 10.86
N ILE A 76 5.13 -13.94 10.32
CA ILE A 76 3.66 -13.86 10.24
C ILE A 76 3.13 -14.89 11.23
N GLY A 77 2.20 -14.53 12.10
CA GLY A 77 1.56 -15.48 13.02
C GLY A 77 2.54 -16.27 13.89
N ASP A 78 2.11 -17.45 14.33
CA ASP A 78 2.98 -18.42 14.98
C ASP A 78 4.00 -18.96 13.95
N PRO A 79 5.32 -18.94 14.26
CA PRO A 79 6.36 -19.48 13.39
C PRO A 79 6.11 -20.90 12.88
N GLU A 80 5.37 -21.72 13.62
CA GLU A 80 5.03 -23.10 13.22
C GLU A 80 3.93 -23.17 12.15
N ASP A 81 3.00 -22.19 12.12
CA ASP A 81 1.83 -22.19 11.24
C ASP A 81 2.08 -21.50 9.89
N ALA A 82 2.90 -20.45 9.85
CA ALA A 82 3.09 -19.65 8.63
C ALA A 82 4.00 -20.30 7.57
N GLY A 83 4.77 -21.32 7.98
CA GLY A 83 5.79 -21.96 7.16
C GLY A 83 6.93 -21.02 6.74
N PRO A 84 8.06 -21.53 6.24
CA PRO A 84 9.25 -20.73 5.94
C PRO A 84 9.09 -19.78 4.74
N ARG A 85 7.93 -19.80 4.07
CA ARG A 85 7.69 -19.16 2.77
C ARG A 85 7.23 -17.71 2.89
N TRP A 86 6.37 -17.39 3.85
CA TRP A 86 5.74 -16.08 3.95
C TRP A 86 6.36 -15.26 5.08
N PHE A 87 6.47 -13.95 4.90
CA PHE A 87 7.00 -13.06 5.93
C PHE A 87 6.32 -11.69 5.88
N SER A 88 6.17 -11.06 7.03
CA SER A 88 5.59 -9.72 7.12
C SER A 88 6.63 -8.69 6.67
N LEU A 89 6.17 -7.65 6.00
CA LEU A 89 6.96 -6.50 5.63
C LEU A 89 6.46 -5.32 6.46
N ARG A 90 7.37 -4.57 7.06
CA ARG A 90 7.01 -3.34 7.75
C ARG A 90 8.08 -2.28 7.61
N ARG A 91 7.64 -1.03 7.65
CA ARG A 91 8.48 0.11 7.93
C ARG A 91 7.62 1.12 8.68
N ASP A 92 8.19 1.68 9.72
CA ASP A 92 7.52 2.66 10.55
C ASP A 92 8.43 3.88 10.61
N ASP A 93 7.99 5.00 10.02
CA ASP A 93 8.59 6.30 10.23
C ASP A 93 7.51 7.34 10.57
N ASP A 94 7.90 8.49 11.11
CA ASP A 94 6.98 9.50 11.68
C ASP A 94 5.90 9.96 10.70
N ARG A 95 6.14 9.81 9.40
CA ARG A 95 5.24 10.26 8.35
C ARG A 95 4.55 9.13 7.60
N VAL A 96 5.21 7.99 7.41
CA VAL A 96 4.67 6.88 6.62
C VAL A 96 4.70 5.58 7.41
N ALA A 97 3.52 4.98 7.56
CA ALA A 97 3.38 3.60 8.01
C ALA A 97 3.32 2.68 6.79
N VAL A 98 4.23 1.71 6.69
CA VAL A 98 4.22 0.69 5.64
C VAL A 98 4.04 -0.67 6.28
N THR A 99 3.10 -1.45 5.76
CA THR A 99 2.88 -2.85 6.11
C THR A 99 2.67 -3.68 4.86
N GLY A 100 2.92 -4.97 4.91
CA GLY A 100 2.74 -5.83 3.76
C GLY A 100 3.12 -7.28 3.99
N LEU A 101 3.07 -8.03 2.90
CA LEU A 101 3.33 -9.45 2.83
C LEU A 101 4.40 -9.73 1.77
N GLY A 102 5.42 -10.48 2.15
CA GLY A 102 6.43 -11.01 1.24
C GLY A 102 6.36 -12.54 1.13
N SER A 103 6.85 -13.07 0.00
CA SER A 103 7.09 -14.50 -0.18
C SER A 103 8.55 -14.75 -0.55
N ARG A 104 9.17 -15.74 0.09
CA ARG A 104 10.41 -16.37 -0.35
C ARG A 104 10.05 -17.32 -1.49
N ILE A 105 10.65 -17.13 -2.67
CA ILE A 105 10.48 -18.05 -3.80
C ILE A 105 11.70 -18.97 -3.81
N ALA A 106 11.49 -20.28 -3.77
CA ALA A 106 12.56 -21.27 -3.83
C ALA A 106 13.38 -21.06 -5.12
N GLY A 107 14.71 -20.94 -5.00
CA GLY A 107 15.63 -20.67 -6.11
C GLY A 107 16.11 -19.21 -6.22
N LEU A 108 15.43 -18.25 -5.59
CA LEU A 108 15.84 -16.84 -5.50
C LEU A 108 16.09 -16.48 -4.03
N HIS A 109 17.07 -17.13 -3.41
CA HIS A 109 17.41 -17.00 -1.98
C HIS A 109 17.73 -15.56 -1.50
N ARG A 110 17.78 -14.56 -2.41
CA ARG A 110 18.12 -13.16 -2.09
C ARG A 110 17.01 -12.14 -2.38
N ILE A 111 15.93 -12.51 -3.06
CA ILE A 111 14.85 -11.55 -3.40
C ILE A 111 13.52 -12.14 -2.93
N GLY A 112 13.11 -11.76 -1.72
CA GLY A 112 11.71 -11.92 -1.34
C GLY A 112 10.83 -11.05 -2.23
N ALA A 113 9.82 -11.63 -2.88
CA ALA A 113 8.89 -10.87 -3.70
C ALA A 113 7.82 -10.23 -2.80
N VAL A 114 7.61 -8.92 -2.94
CA VAL A 114 6.46 -8.24 -2.32
C VAL A 114 5.19 -8.79 -2.97
N VAL A 115 4.34 -9.40 -2.15
CA VAL A 115 3.04 -9.95 -2.55
C VAL A 115 2.01 -8.83 -2.54
N HIS A 116 2.01 -8.07 -1.45
CA HIS A 116 1.15 -6.92 -1.22
C HIS A 116 1.83 -5.96 -0.23
N LEU A 117 1.58 -4.67 -0.39
CA LEU A 117 2.12 -3.62 0.47
C LEU A 117 1.14 -2.45 0.52
N THR A 118 0.83 -2.01 1.73
CA THR A 118 0.07 -0.80 2.03
C THR A 118 1.02 0.22 2.64
N ALA A 119 0.99 1.45 2.15
CA ALA A 119 1.68 2.59 2.75
C ALA A 119 0.68 3.70 3.06
N LEU A 120 0.66 4.21 4.29
CA LEU A 120 -0.26 5.26 4.75
C LEU A 120 0.51 6.51 5.14
N ASP A 121 0.02 7.69 4.77
CA ASP A 121 0.54 8.97 5.28
C ASP A 121 -0.11 9.26 6.64
N ARG A 122 0.63 9.08 7.73
CA ARG A 122 0.14 9.29 9.10
C ARG A 122 -0.30 10.72 9.38
N ALA A 123 0.21 11.69 8.60
CA ALA A 123 -0.19 13.09 8.73
C ALA A 123 -1.52 13.39 8.03
N HIS A 124 -2.20 12.38 7.46
CA HIS A 124 -3.52 12.56 6.89
C HIS A 124 -4.57 12.72 8.01
N PRO A 125 -5.42 13.77 8.00
CA PRO A 125 -6.39 14.03 9.08
C PRO A 125 -7.37 12.89 9.37
N LEU A 126 -7.69 12.05 8.37
CA LEU A 126 -8.54 10.89 8.57
C LEU A 126 -7.87 9.73 9.34
N LEU A 127 -6.54 9.79 9.48
CA LEU A 127 -5.75 8.81 10.24
C LEU A 127 -5.22 9.39 11.55
N ALA A 128 -5.07 10.72 11.62
CA ALA A 128 -4.65 11.45 12.81
C ALA A 128 -5.81 11.51 13.81
N GLY A 129 -5.85 10.54 14.72
CA GLY A 129 -6.92 10.37 15.71
C GLY A 129 -7.24 8.91 16.06
N VAL A 130 -6.60 7.96 15.36
CA VAL A 130 -6.62 6.52 15.66
C VAL A 130 -5.44 6.14 16.55
#